data_AF-A0A353DMC2-F1
#
_entry.id   AF-A0A353DMC2-F1
#
_cell.length_a   1.000
_cell.length_b   1.000
_cell.length_c   1.000
_cell.angle_alpha   90.00
_cell.angle_beta   90.00
_cell.angle_gamma   90.00
#
_symmetry.space_group_name_H-M   'P 1'
#
loop_
_entity.id
_entity.type
_entity.pdbx_description
1 polymer ?
#
loop_
_entity_poly.entity_id
_entity_poly.type
_entity_poly.pdbx_seq_one_letter_code
_entity_poly.pdbx_strand_id
1 'polypeptide(L)'
;MENDKELILSIKNIAKFFDTNKILKDISLDVYKGDVIAIIGPSGSGKSTFLRCINLLEEPTRGSLTYKGKTYFNISRCKDDFIDTLRYQEDKEKYKEKLIETEDNLAIYENKYIEDKSDKSLKKLIKEAKKEYDAVRKKGLSKLDYLDNEKYQASIKNDHPIIPNNKELNALRSKITMVFQSFNLFNNMNVLDNVMLAQKLILKRKKAEAKEIAIQYLTLVNMQDRMNYRVNELSGGQKQRVAI
;
A
#
# COMPACT_ATOMS: atom_id res chain seq x y z
N MET A 1 -18.46 24.85 -17.75
CA MET A 1 -18.50 23.38 -17.90
C MET A 1 -17.30 22.86 -17.13
N GLU A 2 -17.54 22.12 -16.04
CA GLU A 2 -16.45 21.58 -15.21
C GLU A 2 -15.52 20.72 -16.08
N ASN A 3 -14.22 21.03 -16.01
CA ASN A 3 -13.16 20.21 -16.60
C ASN A 3 -13.12 18.88 -15.85
N ASP A 4 -13.93 17.92 -16.25
CA ASP A 4 -13.89 16.57 -15.71
C ASP A 4 -12.63 15.90 -16.25
N LYS A 5 -11.52 16.06 -15.53
CA LYS A 5 -10.23 15.46 -15.90
C LYS A 5 -10.40 13.93 -15.95
N GLU A 6 -9.93 13.29 -17.02
CA GLU A 6 -9.97 11.83 -17.18
C GLU A 6 -9.21 11.14 -16.02
N LEU A 7 -9.90 10.39 -15.17
CA LEU A 7 -9.28 9.57 -14.13
C LEU A 7 -8.49 8.41 -14.77
N ILE A 8 -7.18 8.39 -14.58
CA ILE A 8 -6.29 7.39 -15.17
C ILE A 8 -6.02 6.23 -14.22
N LEU A 9 -5.76 6.53 -12.95
CA LEU A 9 -5.39 5.54 -11.94
C LEU A 9 -6.10 5.88 -10.63
N SER A 10 -6.78 4.91 -10.04
CA SER A 10 -7.38 5.01 -8.72
C SER A 10 -6.84 3.89 -7.85
N ILE A 11 -6.17 4.29 -6.76
CA ILE A 11 -5.58 3.42 -5.75
C ILE A 11 -6.37 3.64 -4.47
N LYS A 12 -6.94 2.58 -3.90
CA LYS A 12 -7.73 2.69 -2.67
C LYS A 12 -7.17 1.79 -1.58
N ASN A 13 -6.95 2.39 -0.41
CA ASN A 13 -6.63 1.73 0.85
C ASN A 13 -5.48 0.71 0.75
N ILE A 14 -4.41 1.06 0.04
CA ILE A 14 -3.23 0.20 -0.06
C ILE A 14 -2.55 0.11 1.30
N ALA A 15 -2.44 -1.12 1.79
CA ALA A 15 -1.66 -1.46 2.97
C ALA A 15 -0.60 -2.50 2.61
N LYS A 16 0.54 -2.42 3.29
CA LYS A 16 1.64 -3.36 3.16
C LYS A 16 2.31 -3.55 4.49
N PHE A 17 2.46 -4.82 4.86
CA PHE A 17 3.23 -5.27 6.00
C PHE A 17 4.43 -6.06 5.48
N PHE A 18 5.55 -5.94 6.19
CA PHE A 18 6.65 -6.90 6.12
C PHE A 18 6.77 -7.47 7.51
N ASP A 19 6.47 -8.76 7.65
CA ASP A 19 6.28 -9.39 8.93
C ASP A 19 5.33 -8.53 9.79
N THR A 20 5.71 -8.21 11.03
CA THR A 20 4.90 -7.39 11.94
C THR A 20 4.88 -5.91 11.61
N ASN A 21 5.75 -5.43 10.72
CA ASN A 21 5.94 -4.02 10.49
C ASN A 21 4.98 -3.48 9.43
N LYS A 22 4.01 -2.65 9.85
CA LYS A 22 3.08 -1.95 8.95
C LYS A 22 3.79 -0.78 8.25
N ILE A 23 4.23 -0.99 7.01
CA ILE A 23 4.92 0.03 6.20
C ILE A 23 3.94 0.97 5.51
N LEU A 24 2.89 0.44 4.86
CA LEU A 24 1.85 1.27 4.23
C LEU A 24 0.56 1.20 5.04
N LYS A 25 0.01 2.37 5.37
CA LYS A 25 -1.14 2.54 6.24
C LYS A 25 -2.34 3.07 5.47
N ASP A 26 -2.96 2.20 4.67
CA ASP A 26 -4.24 2.46 4.00
C ASP A 26 -4.21 3.69 3.08
N ILE A 27 -3.17 3.75 2.25
CA ILE A 27 -2.90 4.88 1.35
C ILE A 27 -3.84 4.82 0.15
N SER A 28 -4.52 5.93 -0.13
CA SER A 28 -5.35 6.11 -1.32
C SER A 28 -4.83 7.26 -2.17
N LEU A 29 -4.90 7.11 -3.49
CA LEU A 29 -4.45 8.12 -4.45
C LEU A 29 -5.24 7.98 -5.76
N ASP A 30 -5.81 9.09 -6.22
CA ASP A 30 -6.39 9.19 -7.54
C ASP A 30 -5.48 10.07 -8.42
N VAL A 31 -5.19 9.60 -9.63
CA VAL A 31 -4.32 10.28 -10.60
C VAL A 31 -5.14 10.55 -11.85
N TYR A 32 -5.25 11.82 -12.20
CA TYR A 32 -5.94 12.27 -13.39
C TYR A 32 -4.95 12.56 -14.50
N LYS A 33 -5.44 12.56 -15.74
CA LYS A 33 -4.61 12.82 -16.91
C LYS A 33 -3.96 14.20 -16.83
N GLY A 34 -2.64 14.21 -17.01
CA GLY A 34 -1.81 15.42 -16.94
C GLY A 34 -1.34 15.79 -15.54
N ASP A 35 -1.72 15.03 -14.51
CA ASP A 35 -1.23 15.30 -13.15
C ASP A 35 0.26 14.98 -13.01
N VAL A 36 0.95 15.86 -12.29
CA VAL A 36 2.33 15.67 -11.83
C VAL A 36 2.30 15.63 -10.32
N ILE A 37 2.53 14.46 -9.74
CA ILE A 37 2.41 14.21 -8.31
C ILE A 37 3.79 13.91 -7.72
N ALA A 38 4.15 14.63 -6.67
CA ALA A 38 5.37 14.39 -5.90
C ALA A 38 5.03 13.75 -4.55
N ILE A 39 5.78 12.69 -4.18
CA ILE A 39 5.67 12.04 -2.87
C ILE A 39 6.93 12.36 -2.07
N ILE A 40 6.77 13.07 -0.96
CA ILE A 40 7.86 13.46 -0.06
C ILE A 40 7.69 12.83 1.32
N GLY A 41 8.78 12.67 2.05
CA GLY A 41 8.76 12.12 3.41
C GLY A 41 10.11 11.55 3.83
N PRO A 42 10.34 11.31 5.14
CA PRO A 42 11.60 10.81 5.67
C PRO A 42 11.97 9.44 5.09
N SER A 43 13.24 9.05 5.20
CA SER A 43 13.65 7.68 4.85
C SER A 43 12.82 6.66 5.65
N GLY A 44 12.47 5.53 5.05
CA GLY A 44 11.66 4.49 5.70
C GLY A 44 10.14 4.75 5.74
N SER A 45 9.64 5.91 5.31
CA SER A 45 8.19 6.21 5.27
C SER A 45 7.36 5.39 4.26
N GLY A 46 7.97 4.45 3.54
CA GLY A 46 7.25 3.57 2.60
C GLY A 46 7.05 4.12 1.18
N LYS A 47 7.59 5.29 0.82
CA LYS A 47 7.44 5.88 -0.54
C LYS A 47 7.77 4.91 -1.67
N SER A 48 8.95 4.29 -1.63
CA SER A 48 9.38 3.34 -2.66
C SER A 48 8.53 2.08 -2.66
N THR A 49 8.08 1.62 -1.48
CA THR A 49 7.17 0.48 -1.33
C THR A 49 5.82 0.79 -1.98
N PHE A 50 5.27 1.98 -1.75
CA PHE A 50 4.01 2.42 -2.36
C PHE A 50 4.11 2.44 -3.90
N LEU A 51 5.15 3.04 -4.47
CA LEU A 51 5.37 3.05 -5.92
C LEU A 51 5.55 1.64 -6.49
N ARG A 52 6.22 0.73 -5.76
CA ARG A 52 6.36 -0.68 -6.17
C ARG A 52 5.03 -1.43 -6.14
N CYS A 53 4.13 -1.11 -5.21
CA CYS A 53 2.79 -1.70 -5.17
C CYS A 53 1.92 -1.30 -6.39
N ILE A 54 2.11 -0.10 -6.93
CA ILE A 54 1.37 0.35 -8.13
C ILE A 54 1.66 -0.56 -9.33
N ASN A 55 2.92 -0.96 -9.52
CA ASN A 55 3.35 -1.86 -10.60
C ASN A 55 3.36 -3.35 -10.20
N LEU A 56 2.85 -3.66 -9.01
CA LEU A 56 2.89 -4.99 -8.41
C LEU A 56 4.31 -5.60 -8.47
N LEU A 57 5.34 -4.79 -8.30
CA LEU A 57 6.70 -5.26 -8.02
C LEU A 57 6.83 -5.68 -6.56
N GLU A 58 5.97 -5.12 -5.71
CA GLU A 58 5.71 -5.56 -4.35
C GLU A 58 4.20 -5.82 -4.25
N GLU A 59 3.79 -7.03 -3.85
CA GLU A 59 2.36 -7.32 -3.68
C GLU A 59 1.83 -6.60 -2.43
N PRO A 60 0.79 -5.77 -2.54
CA PRO A 60 0.18 -5.15 -1.37
C PRO A 60 -0.53 -6.21 -0.53
N THR A 61 -0.49 -6.03 0.79
CA THR A 61 -1.22 -6.87 1.75
C THR A 61 -2.73 -6.65 1.63
N ARG A 62 -3.16 -5.42 1.31
CA ARG A 62 -4.56 -5.03 1.13
C ARG A 62 -4.67 -3.83 0.18
N GLY A 63 -5.85 -3.63 -0.37
CA GLY A 63 -6.28 -2.47 -1.15
C GLY A 63 -6.61 -2.85 -2.59
N SER A 64 -6.90 -1.84 -3.40
CA SER A 64 -7.25 -2.06 -4.80
C SER A 64 -6.59 -1.04 -5.72
N LEU A 65 -6.40 -1.46 -6.96
CA LEU A 65 -5.90 -0.61 -8.04
C LEU A 65 -6.79 -0.77 -9.27
N THR A 66 -7.26 0.37 -9.75
CA THR A 66 -8.04 0.50 -10.99
C THR A 66 -7.28 1.41 -11.94
N TYR A 67 -7.02 0.94 -13.15
CA TYR A 67 -6.40 1.73 -14.21
C TYR A 67 -7.36 1.84 -15.39
N LYS A 68 -7.73 3.08 -15.78
CA LYS A 68 -8.69 3.39 -16.84
C LYS A 68 -9.98 2.56 -16.76
N GLY A 69 -10.58 2.49 -15.57
CA GLY A 69 -11.82 1.75 -15.31
C GLY A 69 -11.68 0.23 -15.18
N LYS A 70 -10.52 -0.36 -15.49
CA LYS A 70 -10.25 -1.78 -15.24
C LYS A 70 -9.61 -1.97 -13.87
N THR A 71 -10.25 -2.74 -13.00
CA THR A 71 -9.64 -3.23 -11.75
C THR A 71 -8.59 -4.29 -12.07
N TYR A 72 -7.36 -4.07 -11.62
CA TYR A 72 -6.27 -5.03 -11.80
C TYR A 72 -6.08 -5.92 -10.58
N PHE A 73 -6.22 -5.34 -9.39
CA PHE A 73 -6.32 -6.13 -8.17
C PHE A 73 -7.29 -5.50 -7.19
N ASN A 74 -7.92 -6.35 -6.39
CA ASN A 74 -8.72 -5.97 -5.25
C ASN A 74 -8.48 -7.01 -4.17
N ILE A 75 -7.66 -6.64 -3.20
CA ILE A 75 -7.26 -7.45 -2.07
C ILE A 75 -7.93 -6.81 -0.86
N SER A 76 -9.15 -7.23 -0.59
CA SER A 76 -9.95 -6.82 0.56
C SER A 76 -9.35 -7.32 1.89
N ARG A 77 -8.65 -8.47 1.85
CA ARG A 77 -7.97 -9.09 2.98
C ARG A 77 -6.61 -9.67 2.58
N CYS A 78 -5.69 -9.68 3.53
CA CYS A 78 -4.43 -10.38 3.33
C CYS A 78 -4.70 -11.88 3.17
N LYS A 79 -3.85 -12.58 2.40
CA LYS A 79 -3.86 -14.05 2.37
C LYS A 79 -3.38 -14.68 3.69
N ASP A 80 -2.61 -13.94 4.50
CA ASP A 80 -2.02 -14.46 5.73
C ASP A 80 -2.88 -14.14 6.95
N ASP A 81 -3.31 -15.21 7.64
CA ASP A 81 -3.90 -15.19 9.00
C ASP A 81 -3.07 -14.38 10.00
N PHE A 82 -1.79 -14.16 9.71
CA PHE A 82 -0.84 -13.39 10.48
C PHE A 82 -1.26 -11.93 10.71
N ILE A 83 -1.85 -11.25 9.72
CA ILE A 83 -2.29 -9.86 9.88
C ILE A 83 -3.54 -9.77 10.76
N ASP A 84 -4.44 -10.74 10.65
CA ASP A 84 -5.61 -10.80 11.52
C ASP A 84 -5.24 -11.26 12.94
N THR A 85 -4.18 -12.08 13.08
CA THR A 85 -3.54 -12.40 14.36
C THR A 85 -2.94 -11.16 15.01
N LEU A 86 -2.23 -10.31 14.24
CA LEU A 86 -1.68 -9.05 14.77
C LEU A 86 -2.77 -8.07 15.17
N ARG A 87 -3.83 -7.92 14.37
CA ARG A 87 -5.01 -7.11 14.74
C ARG A 87 -5.64 -7.60 16.04
N TYR A 88 -5.80 -8.92 16.17
CA TYR A 88 -6.29 -9.53 17.40
C TYR A 88 -5.40 -9.20 18.60
N GLN A 89 -4.07 -9.30 18.43
CA GLN A 89 -3.11 -8.93 19.49
C GLN A 89 -3.22 -7.45 19.87
N GLU A 90 -3.25 -6.53 18.92
CA GLU A 90 -3.41 -5.09 19.19
C GLU A 90 -4.73 -4.77 19.90
N ASP A 91 -5.85 -5.35 19.43
CA ASP A 91 -7.16 -5.12 20.03
C ASP A 91 -7.28 -5.75 21.42
N LYS A 92 -6.60 -6.87 21.65
CA LYS A 92 -6.49 -7.50 22.96
C LYS A 92 -5.73 -6.62 23.95
N GLU A 93 -4.61 -6.02 23.55
CA GLU A 93 -3.87 -5.10 24.41
C GLU A 93 -4.67 -3.83 24.70
N LYS A 94 -5.27 -3.20 23.69
CA LYS A 94 -6.18 -2.04 23.90
C LYS A 94 -7.35 -2.36 24.83
N TYR A 95 -7.92 -3.57 24.70
CA TYR A 95 -8.98 -4.01 25.60
C TYR A 95 -8.49 -4.08 27.05
N LYS A 96 -7.31 -4.66 27.29
CA LYS A 96 -6.73 -4.77 28.63
C LYS A 96 -6.47 -3.40 29.23
N GLU A 97 -5.82 -2.52 28.48
CA GLU A 97 -5.55 -1.14 28.91
C GLU A 97 -6.84 -0.42 29.28
N LYS A 98 -7.86 -0.50 28.43
CA LYS A 98 -9.15 0.14 28.68
C LYS A 98 -9.89 -0.47 29.87
N LEU A 99 -9.79 -1.78 30.08
CA LEU A 99 -10.39 -2.44 31.25
C LEU A 99 -9.76 -1.92 32.54
N ILE A 100 -8.42 -1.89 32.60
CA ILE A 100 -7.66 -1.37 33.74
C ILE A 100 -8.04 0.09 34.01
N GLU A 101 -8.04 0.93 32.98
CA GLU A 101 -8.42 2.35 33.11
C GLU A 101 -9.83 2.52 33.71
N THR A 102 -10.81 1.76 33.22
CA THR A 102 -12.19 1.85 33.75
C THR A 102 -12.33 1.32 35.16
N GLU A 103 -11.52 0.32 35.53
CA GLU A 103 -11.47 -0.25 36.89
C GLU A 103 -10.85 0.74 37.89
N ASP A 104 -9.72 1.36 37.51
CA ASP A 104 -9.05 2.40 38.29
C ASP A 104 -9.97 3.61 38.51
N ASN A 105 -10.65 4.07 37.45
CA ASN A 105 -11.62 5.17 37.55
C ASN A 105 -12.75 4.86 38.54
N LEU A 106 -13.30 3.64 38.49
CA LEU A 106 -14.33 3.21 39.43
C LEU A 106 -13.79 3.21 40.88
N ALA A 107 -12.61 2.63 41.10
CA ALA A 107 -11.98 2.57 42.41
C ALA A 107 -11.67 3.96 42.99
N ILE A 108 -11.19 4.89 42.15
CA ILE A 108 -10.94 6.29 42.55
C ILE A 108 -12.22 6.94 43.08
N TYR A 109 -13.33 6.81 42.37
CA TYR A 109 -14.59 7.43 42.80
C TYR A 109 -15.18 6.74 44.04
N GLU A 110 -15.05 5.42 44.15
CA GLU A 110 -15.49 4.68 45.34
C GLU A 110 -14.68 5.08 46.59
N ASN A 111 -13.35 5.18 46.48
CA ASN A 111 -12.48 5.63 47.57
C ASN A 111 -12.80 7.07 47.99
N LYS A 112 -12.95 7.99 47.03
CA LYS A 112 -13.36 9.38 47.32
C LYS A 112 -14.70 9.46 48.04
N TYR A 113 -15.67 8.63 47.65
CA TYR A 113 -16.98 8.59 48.31
C TYR A 113 -16.91 7.97 49.71
N ILE A 114 -15.96 7.07 49.98
CA ILE A 114 -15.69 6.54 51.32
C ILE A 114 -15.12 7.65 52.22
N GLU A 115 -14.20 8.46 51.69
CA GLU A 115 -13.58 9.60 52.38
C GLU A 115 -14.57 10.74 52.65
N ASP A 116 -15.41 11.09 51.66
CA ASP A 116 -16.44 12.11 51.78
C ASP A 116 -17.83 11.60 51.34
N LYS A 117 -18.56 11.05 52.30
CA LYS A 117 -19.93 10.54 52.09
C LYS A 117 -20.99 11.63 51.89
N SER A 118 -20.64 12.90 52.11
CA SER A 118 -21.57 14.02 52.02
C SER A 118 -21.74 14.53 50.59
N ASP A 119 -20.73 14.31 49.73
CA ASP A 119 -20.77 14.68 48.33
C ASP A 119 -21.66 13.70 47.51
N LYS A 120 -22.90 14.14 47.27
CA LYS A 120 -23.89 13.40 46.47
C LYS A 120 -23.51 13.31 44.98
N SER A 121 -22.60 14.15 44.49
CA SER A 121 -22.17 14.13 43.08
C SER A 121 -21.33 12.88 42.75
N LEU A 122 -20.56 12.37 43.73
CA LEU A 122 -19.75 11.16 43.59
C LEU A 122 -20.57 9.91 43.31
N LYS A 123 -21.80 9.79 43.86
CA LYS A 123 -22.71 8.67 43.55
C LYS A 123 -23.06 8.57 42.07
N LYS A 124 -23.19 9.72 41.39
CA LYS A 124 -23.48 9.78 39.96
C LYS A 124 -22.26 9.34 39.17
N LEU A 125 -21.07 9.82 39.53
CA LEU A 125 -19.81 9.44 38.91
C LEU A 125 -19.50 7.95 39.06
N ILE A 126 -19.72 7.36 40.25
CA ILE A 126 -19.58 5.92 40.48
C ILE A 126 -20.53 5.14 39.55
N LYS A 127 -21.79 5.59 39.42
CA LYS A 127 -22.77 4.92 38.55
C LYS A 127 -22.36 4.97 37.08
N GLU A 128 -21.81 6.08 36.64
CA GLU A 128 -21.32 6.27 35.27
C GLU A 128 -20.06 5.42 35.00
N ALA A 129 -19.07 5.46 35.89
CA ALA A 129 -17.85 4.66 35.81
C ALA A 129 -18.16 3.16 35.82
N LYS A 130 -19.08 2.72 36.69
CA LYS A 130 -19.51 1.31 36.76
C LYS A 130 -20.19 0.86 35.47
N LYS A 131 -21.02 1.71 34.88
CA LYS A 131 -21.66 1.43 33.58
C LYS A 131 -20.61 1.28 32.47
N GLU A 132 -19.56 2.10 32.49
CA GLU A 132 -18.47 2.03 31.51
C GLU A 132 -17.65 0.75 31.68
N TYR A 133 -17.24 0.42 32.92
CA TYR A 133 -16.55 -0.82 33.25
C TYR A 133 -17.37 -2.06 32.81
N ASP A 134 -18.65 -2.11 33.16
CA ASP A 134 -19.53 -3.23 32.79
C ASP A 134 -19.70 -3.35 31.28
N ALA A 135 -19.73 -2.22 30.55
CA ALA A 135 -19.82 -2.22 29.10
C ALA A 135 -18.55 -2.79 28.44
N VAL A 136 -17.37 -2.42 28.93
CA VAL A 136 -16.08 -2.97 28.45
C VAL A 136 -16.02 -4.46 28.78
N ARG A 137 -16.30 -4.86 30.02
CA ARG A 137 -16.30 -6.26 30.46
C ARG A 137 -17.27 -7.14 29.66
N LYS A 138 -18.48 -6.65 29.37
CA LYS A 138 -19.49 -7.38 28.58
C LYS A 138 -19.12 -7.55 27.10
N LYS A 139 -18.21 -6.71 26.58
CA LYS A 139 -17.65 -6.91 25.24
C LYS A 139 -16.85 -8.22 25.19
N GLY A 140 -16.00 -8.48 26.19
CA GLY A 140 -15.27 -9.73 26.38
C GLY A 140 -14.17 -10.00 25.34
N LEU A 141 -13.11 -10.73 25.73
CA LEU A 141 -11.99 -11.05 24.82
C LEU A 141 -12.41 -11.96 23.65
N SER A 142 -13.30 -12.93 23.88
CA SER A 142 -13.71 -13.90 22.85
C SER A 142 -14.45 -13.25 21.67
N LYS A 143 -15.12 -12.10 21.87
CA LYS A 143 -15.75 -11.37 20.75
C LYS A 143 -14.74 -10.60 19.90
N LEU A 144 -13.52 -10.39 20.41
CA LEU A 144 -12.43 -9.80 19.65
C LEU A 144 -11.69 -10.86 18.83
N ASP A 145 -11.87 -12.15 19.13
CA ASP A 145 -11.27 -13.24 18.39
C ASP A 145 -11.97 -13.39 17.03
N TYR A 146 -11.31 -12.86 16.01
CA TYR A 146 -11.85 -12.85 14.66
C TYR A 146 -11.88 -14.27 14.09
N LEU A 147 -10.94 -15.15 14.46
CA LEU A 147 -10.80 -16.48 13.88
C LEU A 147 -11.98 -17.41 14.25
N ASP A 148 -12.57 -17.25 15.44
CA ASP A 148 -13.69 -18.09 15.90
C ASP A 148 -15.08 -17.49 15.59
N ASN A 149 -15.13 -16.31 14.95
CA ASN A 149 -16.39 -15.63 14.68
C ASN A 149 -17.05 -16.16 13.39
N GLU A 150 -18.24 -16.75 13.51
CA GLU A 150 -19.01 -17.27 12.36
C GLU A 150 -19.22 -16.23 11.25
N LYS A 151 -19.45 -14.95 11.59
CA LYS A 151 -19.59 -13.88 10.60
C LYS A 151 -18.26 -13.59 9.90
N TYR A 152 -17.15 -13.70 10.62
CA TYR A 152 -15.82 -13.56 10.04
C TYR A 152 -15.49 -14.71 9.09
N GLN A 153 -15.74 -15.95 9.51
CA GLN A 153 -15.56 -17.14 8.67
C GLN A 153 -16.46 -17.14 7.42
N ALA A 154 -17.73 -16.71 7.57
CA ALA A 154 -18.63 -16.53 6.44
C ALA A 154 -18.16 -15.41 5.49
N SER A 155 -17.57 -14.35 6.03
CA SER A 155 -17.02 -13.27 5.23
C SER A 155 -15.75 -13.68 4.46
N ILE A 156 -14.93 -14.59 4.97
CA ILE A 156 -13.80 -15.17 4.21
C ILE A 156 -14.30 -15.93 2.98
N LYS A 157 -15.39 -16.70 3.12
CA LYS A 157 -15.92 -17.50 2.00
C LYS A 157 -16.43 -16.66 0.82
N ASN A 158 -16.88 -15.45 1.07
CA ASN A 158 -17.46 -14.57 0.05
C ASN A 158 -16.47 -13.52 -0.49
N ASP A 159 -15.26 -13.45 0.06
CA ASP A 159 -14.28 -12.41 -0.24
C ASP A 159 -13.18 -12.98 -1.15
N HIS A 160 -13.45 -13.02 -2.45
CA HIS A 160 -12.49 -13.52 -3.43
C HIS A 160 -11.54 -12.41 -3.87
N PRO A 161 -10.24 -12.47 -3.51
CA PRO A 161 -9.31 -11.45 -3.94
C PRO A 161 -9.15 -11.49 -5.47
N ILE A 162 -9.26 -10.33 -6.10
CA ILE A 162 -8.92 -10.18 -7.51
C ILE A 162 -7.41 -9.99 -7.56
N ILE A 163 -6.71 -10.96 -8.14
CA ILE A 163 -5.26 -10.92 -8.37
C ILE A 163 -5.04 -11.14 -9.86
N PRO A 164 -4.32 -10.25 -10.56
CA PRO A 164 -4.15 -10.36 -11.99
C PRO A 164 -3.23 -11.54 -12.26
N ASN A 165 -3.58 -12.36 -13.24
CA ASN A 165 -2.65 -13.37 -13.74
C ASN A 165 -1.45 -12.70 -14.44
N ASN A 166 -0.40 -13.48 -14.76
CA ASN A 166 0.81 -12.96 -15.40
C ASN A 166 0.54 -12.19 -16.71
N LYS A 167 -0.46 -12.59 -17.50
CA LYS A 167 -0.80 -11.91 -18.76
C LYS A 167 -1.39 -10.53 -18.49
N GLU A 168 -2.30 -10.43 -17.53
CA GLU A 168 -2.92 -9.16 -17.12
C GLU A 168 -1.93 -8.24 -16.44
N LEU A 169 -1.06 -8.79 -15.59
CA LEU A 169 0.02 -8.06 -14.94
C LEU A 169 1.00 -7.47 -15.95
N ASN A 170 1.41 -8.26 -16.95
CA ASN A 170 2.26 -7.75 -18.03
C ASN A 170 1.55 -6.67 -18.87
N ALA A 171 0.24 -6.79 -19.06
CA ALA A 171 -0.53 -5.75 -19.72
C ALA A 171 -0.51 -4.44 -18.91
N LEU A 172 -0.68 -4.49 -17.58
CA LEU A 172 -0.55 -3.31 -16.70
C LEU A 172 0.86 -2.70 -16.79
N ARG A 173 1.89 -3.54 -16.60
CA ARG A 173 3.29 -3.11 -16.61
C ARG A 173 3.74 -2.52 -17.95
N SER A 174 3.07 -2.88 -19.05
CA SER A 174 3.31 -2.25 -20.36
C SER A 174 2.77 -0.82 -20.47
N LYS A 175 1.89 -0.40 -19.54
CA LYS A 175 1.24 0.92 -19.52
C LYS A 175 1.77 1.85 -18.44
N ILE A 176 2.51 1.32 -17.47
CA ILE A 176 3.09 2.10 -16.37
C ILE A 176 4.61 1.94 -16.40
N THR A 177 5.30 3.03 -16.71
CA THR A 177 6.77 3.08 -16.71
C THR A 177 7.28 3.50 -15.32
N MET A 178 8.35 2.87 -14.86
CA MET A 178 9.01 3.21 -13.60
C MET A 178 10.52 3.33 -13.82
N VAL A 179 11.10 4.45 -13.39
CA VAL A 179 12.54 4.69 -13.42
C VAL A 179 13.08 4.60 -12.00
N PHE A 180 14.13 3.79 -11.81
CA PHE A 180 14.75 3.56 -10.49
C PHE A 180 16.01 4.40 -10.32
N GLN A 181 16.39 4.64 -9.07
CA GLN A 181 17.65 5.31 -8.73
C GLN A 181 18.90 4.56 -9.23
N SER A 182 18.85 3.23 -9.35
CA SER A 182 19.97 2.39 -9.80
C SER A 182 20.07 2.20 -11.33
N PHE A 183 19.26 2.92 -12.12
CA PHE A 183 19.18 2.89 -13.60
C PHE A 183 18.78 1.55 -14.24
N ASN A 184 19.13 0.41 -13.63
CA ASN A 184 18.76 -0.96 -14.03
C ASN A 184 19.02 -1.31 -15.52
N LEU A 185 20.12 -0.79 -16.07
CA LEU A 185 20.58 -1.13 -17.43
C LEU A 185 21.35 -2.46 -17.42
N PHE A 186 21.19 -3.26 -18.48
CA PHE A 186 21.89 -4.52 -18.69
C PHE A 186 23.33 -4.28 -19.16
N ASN A 187 24.30 -4.62 -18.32
CA ASN A 187 25.73 -4.37 -18.57
C ASN A 187 26.33 -5.21 -19.71
N ASN A 188 25.68 -6.31 -20.08
CA ASN A 188 26.07 -7.17 -21.21
C ASN A 188 25.52 -6.68 -22.56
N MET A 189 24.83 -5.54 -22.60
CA MET A 189 24.24 -4.94 -23.79
C MET A 189 24.77 -3.51 -24.00
N ASN A 190 24.69 -3.02 -25.24
CA ASN A 190 24.89 -1.59 -25.52
C ASN A 190 23.60 -0.79 -25.21
N VAL A 191 23.67 0.54 -25.32
CA VAL A 191 22.55 1.44 -25.07
C VAL A 191 21.34 1.14 -25.95
N LEU A 192 21.55 0.96 -27.26
CA LEU A 192 20.47 0.70 -28.21
C LEU A 192 19.74 -0.61 -27.89
N ASP A 193 20.48 -1.68 -27.61
CA ASP A 193 19.94 -2.99 -27.28
C ASP A 193 19.16 -2.96 -25.96
N ASN A 194 19.62 -2.18 -24.97
CA ASN A 194 18.87 -1.94 -23.73
C ASN A 194 17.48 -1.34 -24.01
N VAL A 195 17.42 -0.27 -24.80
CA VAL A 195 16.16 0.43 -25.13
C VAL A 195 15.26 -0.43 -26.03
N MET A 196 15.85 -1.22 -26.94
CA MET A 196 15.11 -2.12 -27.83
C MET A 196 14.54 -3.36 -27.12
N LEU A 197 15.05 -3.74 -25.95
CA LEU A 197 14.75 -5.03 -25.33
C LEU A 197 13.26 -5.20 -25.05
N ALA A 198 12.65 -4.25 -24.33
CA ALA A 198 11.23 -4.29 -23.98
C ALA A 198 10.32 -4.15 -25.21
N GLN A 199 10.74 -3.35 -26.21
CA GLN A 199 10.04 -3.18 -27.49
C GLN A 199 9.85 -4.53 -28.20
N LYS A 200 10.88 -5.38 -28.18
CA LYS A 200 10.85 -6.69 -28.83
C LYS A 200 10.18 -7.76 -27.98
N LEU A 201 10.51 -7.85 -26.69
CA LEU A 201 10.06 -8.97 -25.85
C LEU A 201 8.63 -8.79 -25.32
N ILE A 202 8.26 -7.57 -24.95
CA ILE A 202 6.95 -7.28 -24.33
C ILE A 202 5.95 -6.82 -25.38
N LEU A 203 6.35 -5.86 -26.22
CA LEU A 203 5.47 -5.29 -27.25
C LEU A 203 5.50 -6.07 -28.58
N LYS A 204 6.36 -7.09 -28.69
CA LYS A 204 6.46 -8.00 -29.85
C LYS A 204 6.73 -7.29 -31.18
N ARG A 205 7.38 -6.12 -31.15
CA ARG A 205 7.73 -5.36 -32.35
C ARG A 205 8.83 -6.04 -33.16
N LYS A 206 8.81 -5.82 -34.47
CA LYS A 206 9.90 -6.27 -35.35
C LYS A 206 11.18 -5.51 -35.01
N LYS A 207 12.35 -6.14 -35.25
CA LYS A 207 13.66 -5.55 -34.92
C LYS A 207 13.87 -4.17 -35.57
N ALA A 208 13.44 -3.99 -36.82
CA ALA A 208 13.57 -2.72 -37.53
C ALA A 208 12.75 -1.61 -36.87
N GLU A 209 11.46 -1.86 -36.63
CA GLU A 209 10.55 -0.93 -35.95
C GLU A 209 11.04 -0.58 -34.53
N ALA A 210 11.43 -1.59 -33.74
CA ALA A 210 11.95 -1.39 -32.40
C ALA A 210 13.22 -0.52 -32.40
N LYS A 211 14.09 -0.68 -33.41
CA LYS A 211 15.31 0.12 -33.57
C LYS A 211 14.99 1.56 -33.89
N GLU A 212 14.08 1.80 -34.83
CA GLU A 212 13.66 3.15 -35.21
C GLU A 212 13.10 3.92 -34.02
N ILE A 213 12.18 3.31 -33.28
CA ILE A 213 11.59 3.88 -32.06
C ILE A 213 12.66 4.13 -30.99
N ALA A 214 13.58 3.19 -30.78
CA ALA A 214 14.65 3.35 -29.79
C ALA A 214 15.57 4.53 -30.14
N ILE A 215 15.92 4.70 -31.42
CA ILE A 215 16.72 5.84 -31.90
C ILE A 215 15.98 7.16 -31.67
N GLN A 216 14.67 7.21 -31.95
CA GLN A 216 13.85 8.41 -31.72
C GLN A 216 13.89 8.81 -30.23
N TYR A 217 13.66 7.87 -29.31
CA TYR A 217 13.71 8.17 -27.87
C TYR A 217 15.11 8.55 -27.40
N LEU A 218 16.15 7.84 -27.86
CA LEU A 218 17.54 8.17 -27.52
C LEU A 218 17.93 9.56 -28.01
N THR A 219 17.37 10.02 -29.14
CA THR A 219 17.57 11.38 -29.64
C THR A 219 16.89 12.42 -28.73
N LEU A 220 15.67 12.16 -28.26
CA LEU A 220 14.95 13.06 -27.35
C LEU A 220 15.71 13.30 -26.03
N VAL A 221 16.50 12.32 -25.58
CA VAL A 221 17.30 12.40 -24.35
C VAL A 221 18.79 12.68 -24.62
N ASN A 222 19.15 13.11 -25.83
CA ASN A 222 20.53 13.45 -26.24
C ASN A 222 21.54 12.30 -26.03
N MET A 223 21.19 11.09 -26.47
CA MET A 223 22.00 9.87 -26.37
C MET A 223 22.25 9.18 -27.73
N GLN A 224 21.89 9.82 -28.85
CA GLN A 224 22.05 9.30 -30.21
C GLN A 224 23.51 8.98 -30.58
N ASP A 225 24.47 9.79 -30.12
CA ASP A 225 25.90 9.56 -30.43
C ASP A 225 26.50 8.42 -29.60
N ARG A 226 25.75 7.92 -28.60
CA ARG A 226 26.21 6.91 -27.63
C ARG A 226 25.44 5.60 -27.70
N MET A 227 24.64 5.40 -28.75
CA MET A 227 23.76 4.23 -28.90
C MET A 227 24.52 2.90 -28.90
N ASN A 228 25.76 2.88 -29.39
CA ASN A 228 26.58 1.66 -29.46
C ASN A 228 27.50 1.47 -28.25
N TYR A 229 27.53 2.42 -27.31
CA TYR A 229 28.39 2.34 -26.12
C TYR A 229 27.83 1.29 -25.16
N ARG A 230 28.72 0.62 -24.42
CA ARG A 230 28.37 -0.23 -23.29
C ARG A 230 27.96 0.63 -22.10
N VAL A 231 27.11 0.07 -21.24
CA VAL A 231 26.61 0.76 -20.03
C VAL A 231 27.74 1.27 -19.14
N ASN A 232 28.84 0.53 -19.00
CA ASN A 232 29.98 0.90 -18.15
C ASN A 232 30.75 2.13 -18.67
N GLU A 233 30.58 2.52 -19.92
CA GLU A 233 31.21 3.68 -20.53
C GLU A 233 30.39 4.97 -20.34
N LEU A 234 29.23 4.87 -19.68
CA LEU A 234 28.34 5.99 -19.41
C LEU A 234 28.54 6.55 -18.00
N SER A 235 28.48 7.88 -17.89
CA SER A 235 28.31 8.57 -16.61
C SER A 235 26.95 8.25 -15.97
N GLY A 236 26.80 8.49 -14.66
CA GLY A 236 25.53 8.28 -13.95
C GLY A 236 24.36 9.06 -14.58
N GLY A 237 24.58 10.33 -14.94
CA GLY A 237 23.56 11.15 -15.61
C GLY A 237 23.18 10.62 -16.99
N GLN A 238 24.12 10.06 -17.75
CA GLN A 238 23.83 9.39 -19.03
C GLN A 238 23.05 8.09 -18.83
N LYS A 239 23.40 7.29 -17.82
CA LYS A 239 22.65 6.07 -17.47
C LYS A 239 21.20 6.40 -17.10
N GLN A 240 20.97 7.47 -16.33
CA GLN A 240 19.63 7.93 -16.00
C GLN A 240 18.84 8.32 -17.25
N ARG A 241 19.46 9.05 -18.20
CA ARG A 241 18.81 9.44 -19.46
C ARG A 241 18.45 8.25 -20.35
N VAL A 242 19.28 7.20 -20.36
CA VAL A 242 18.97 5.95 -21.10
C VAL A 242 17.87 5.13 -20.42
N ALA A 243 17.76 5.22 -19.09
CA ALA A 243 16.72 4.52 -18.33
C ALA A 243 15.33 5.18 -18.44
N ILE A 244 15.29 6.48 -18.78
CA ILE A 244 14.07 7.25 -19.08
C ILE A 244 13.59 6.92 -20.48
#